data_AF-A0A1F6S2C4-F1
#
_entry.id   AF-A0A1F6S2C4-F1
#
_cell.length_a   1.000
_cell.length_b   1.000
_cell.length_c   1.000
_cell.angle_alpha   90.00
_cell.angle_beta   90.00
_cell.angle_gamma   90.00
#
_symmetry.space_group_name_H-M   'P 1'
#
loop_
_entity.id
_entity.type
_entity.pdbx_description
1 polymer ?
#
loop_
_entity_poly.entity_id
_entity_poly.type
_entity_poly.pdbx_seq_one_letter_code
_entity_poly.pdbx_strand_id
1 'polypeptide(L)'
;MPKEKKQNSRVEQSIRFPKFGLREEKKYFIENLGMLLGANINPDTALEIIESGTKSPRMKRVLHFLQSEIGKGTPLWLALQKSGILAERYITLLRIGEQTGKIVENLNILSDQEQKEHDFRSKIRSATLYPAFVLCLAVVLGLGISWFILPRLASVFSQMNIPLPLLTRILIKVGTFLTRWGKIAIPAFFAFLLFWIFFLFVFKKTKFLGQAFLFRLPGIKKVIMETELARFGYLLGTLLKTGIPLVESLESLAEATNSYAYKKLYSYLSQGTEEGMSFAQNFASYPKTGKLIPPSVQYLIMAAEQSGKLPEAFLSIGQKFEAQAEVTTKNLTTFLEPILIITIWLGVVFIALAIIMPIYNLIGGINR
;
A
#
# COMPACT_ATOMS: atom_id res chain seq x y z
N MET A 1 -40.84 -17.35 40.17
CA MET A 1 -39.44 -17.70 39.84
C MET A 1 -39.43 -18.87 38.85
N PRO A 2 -38.58 -18.94 37.80
CA PRO A 2 -37.87 -17.92 37.04
C PRO A 2 -38.02 -18.11 35.50
N LYS A 3 -38.40 -17.07 34.74
CA LYS A 3 -38.26 -17.04 33.26
C LYS A 3 -37.62 -15.77 32.68
N GLU A 4 -37.24 -14.79 33.50
CA GLU A 4 -36.76 -13.48 33.00
C GLU A 4 -35.24 -13.27 32.99
N LYS A 5 -34.41 -14.24 33.38
CA LYS A 5 -32.96 -14.01 33.54
C LYS A 5 -32.05 -14.47 32.38
N LYS A 6 -32.57 -14.78 31.19
CA LYS A 6 -31.73 -15.32 30.08
C LYS A 6 -31.58 -14.45 28.83
N GLN A 7 -32.16 -13.24 28.77
CA GLN A 7 -32.06 -12.41 27.56
C GLN A 7 -30.90 -11.38 27.59
N ASN A 8 -30.34 -11.04 28.76
CA ASN A 8 -29.45 -9.87 28.90
C ASN A 8 -27.94 -10.13 28.92
N SER A 9 -27.45 -11.33 28.57
CA SER A 9 -26.02 -11.67 28.70
C SER A 9 -25.31 -12.03 27.39
N ARG A 10 -25.76 -11.49 26.24
CA ARG A 10 -25.17 -11.81 24.92
C ARG A 10 -24.58 -10.63 24.13
N VAL A 11 -24.51 -9.42 24.69
CA VAL A 11 -24.03 -8.24 23.93
C VAL A 11 -22.57 -7.84 24.23
N GLU A 12 -21.89 -8.46 25.20
CA GLU A 12 -20.48 -8.18 25.49
C GLU A 12 -19.49 -9.05 24.69
N GLN A 13 -19.75 -9.25 23.41
CA GLN A 13 -18.71 -9.73 22.50
C GLN A 13 -18.14 -8.55 21.75
N SER A 14 -16.87 -8.24 22.00
CA SER A 14 -16.09 -7.28 21.20
C SER A 14 -16.21 -7.66 19.71
N ILE A 15 -17.09 -6.99 18.98
CA ILE A 15 -17.29 -7.25 17.56
C ILE A 15 -16.08 -6.67 16.84
N ARG A 16 -15.03 -7.49 16.66
CA ARG A 16 -13.94 -7.17 15.74
C ARG A 16 -14.47 -7.25 14.32
N PHE A 17 -14.97 -6.14 13.80
CA PHE A 17 -15.39 -6.05 12.41
C PHE A 17 -14.19 -6.33 11.48
N PRO A 18 -14.35 -7.15 10.43
CA PRO A 18 -13.27 -7.40 9.49
C PRO A 18 -12.87 -6.09 8.80
N LYS A 19 -11.57 -5.75 8.89
CA LYS A 19 -10.94 -4.51 8.38
C LYS A 19 -11.00 -4.33 6.84
N PHE A 20 -11.71 -5.21 6.12
CA PHE A 20 -11.69 -5.29 4.66
C PHE A 20 -12.98 -4.72 4.06
N GLY A 21 -12.86 -3.65 3.25
CA GLY A 21 -13.93 -3.17 2.37
C GLY A 21 -14.68 -1.90 2.80
N LEU A 22 -14.37 -1.27 3.94
CA LEU A 22 -15.06 -0.05 4.41
C LEU A 22 -14.33 1.26 4.06
N ARG A 23 -13.48 1.29 3.03
CA ARG A 23 -12.50 2.38 2.87
C ARG A 23 -13.14 3.74 2.51
N GLU A 24 -14.02 3.76 1.52
CA GLU A 24 -14.76 4.97 1.13
C GLU A 24 -15.76 5.38 2.23
N GLU A 25 -16.42 4.41 2.83
CA GLU A 25 -17.40 4.62 3.91
C GLU A 25 -16.72 5.21 5.16
N LYS A 26 -15.51 4.77 5.48
CA LYS A 26 -14.70 5.31 6.57
C LYS A 26 -14.34 6.77 6.33
N LYS A 27 -13.96 7.13 5.10
CA LYS A 27 -13.64 8.51 4.73
C LYS A 27 -14.88 9.40 4.89
N TYR A 28 -16.01 8.98 4.31
CA TYR A 28 -17.30 9.67 4.47
C TYR A 28 -17.67 9.84 5.95
N PHE A 29 -17.51 8.80 6.77
CA PHE A 29 -17.76 8.85 8.20
C PHE A 29 -16.91 9.92 8.90
N ILE A 30 -15.60 9.94 8.67
CA ILE A 30 -14.68 10.91 9.30
C ILE A 30 -15.02 12.34 8.89
N GLU A 31 -15.20 12.59 7.59
CA GLU A 31 -15.50 13.90 7.02
C GLU A 31 -16.79 14.48 7.62
N ASN A 32 -17.88 13.70 7.60
CA ASN A 32 -19.15 14.18 8.11
C ASN A 32 -19.15 14.30 9.64
N LEU A 33 -18.47 13.40 10.36
CA LEU A 33 -18.34 13.53 11.81
C LEU A 33 -17.57 14.80 12.18
N GLY A 34 -16.47 15.11 11.50
CA GLY A 34 -15.73 16.36 11.69
C GLY A 34 -16.59 17.60 11.40
N MET A 35 -17.33 17.58 10.28
CA MET A 35 -18.22 18.68 9.88
C MET A 35 -19.36 18.92 10.88
N LEU A 36 -20.05 17.86 11.30
CA LEU A 36 -21.20 17.95 12.21
C LEU A 36 -20.76 18.37 13.62
N LEU A 37 -19.68 17.78 14.15
CA LEU A 37 -19.12 18.21 15.43
C LEU A 37 -18.57 19.64 15.37
N GLY A 38 -17.99 20.04 14.24
CA GLY A 38 -17.57 21.43 13.99
C GLY A 38 -18.72 22.42 13.92
N ALA A 39 -19.91 21.97 13.49
CA ALA A 39 -21.16 22.71 13.57
C ALA A 39 -21.80 22.66 14.97
N ASN A 40 -21.08 22.17 15.98
CA ASN A 40 -21.51 22.04 17.37
C ASN A 40 -22.75 21.13 17.56
N ILE A 41 -22.92 20.16 16.65
CA ILE A 41 -23.96 19.12 16.77
C ILE A 41 -23.45 18.06 17.74
N ASN A 42 -24.32 17.59 18.64
CA ASN A 42 -23.97 16.56 19.61
C ASN A 42 -23.55 15.24 18.92
N PRO A 43 -22.58 14.49 19.46
CA PRO A 43 -22.08 13.25 18.84
C PRO A 43 -23.16 12.22 18.54
N ASP A 44 -24.17 12.09 19.41
CA ASP A 44 -25.28 11.16 19.22
C ASP A 44 -26.12 11.49 17.97
N THR A 45 -26.57 12.75 17.87
CA THR A 45 -27.29 13.29 16.70
C THR A 45 -26.43 13.25 15.43
N ALA A 46 -25.14 13.55 15.54
CA ALA A 46 -24.23 13.48 14.39
C ALA A 46 -24.16 12.04 13.83
N LEU A 47 -24.09 11.03 14.69
CA LEU A 47 -24.10 9.63 14.27
C LEU A 47 -25.42 9.21 13.63
N GLU A 48 -26.56 9.66 14.15
CA GLU A 48 -27.88 9.43 13.55
C GLU A 48 -27.98 10.01 12.12
N ILE A 49 -27.52 11.26 11.93
CA ILE A 49 -27.49 11.91 10.62
C ILE A 49 -26.60 11.11 9.65
N ILE A 50 -25.40 10.72 10.06
CA ILE A 50 -24.48 9.94 9.22
C ILE A 50 -25.08 8.57 8.88
N GLU A 51 -25.78 7.94 9.81
CA GLU A 51 -26.44 6.65 9.59
C GLU A 51 -27.54 6.73 8.54
N SER A 52 -28.35 7.80 8.57
CA SER A 52 -29.41 8.04 7.58
C SER A 52 -28.87 8.13 6.16
N GLY A 53 -27.69 8.74 5.98
CA GLY A 53 -27.00 8.87 4.68
C GLY A 53 -26.20 7.64 4.26
N THR A 54 -25.98 6.69 5.18
CA THR A 54 -25.14 5.51 4.94
C THR A 54 -25.95 4.39 4.28
N LYS A 55 -25.50 3.89 3.13
CA LYS A 55 -26.17 2.75 2.44
C LYS A 55 -25.70 1.38 2.92
N SER A 56 -24.46 1.29 3.40
CA SER A 56 -23.80 0.03 3.74
C SER A 56 -24.35 -0.60 5.02
N PRO A 57 -24.87 -1.84 4.97
CA PRO A 57 -25.35 -2.55 6.16
C PRO A 57 -24.24 -2.83 7.18
N ARG A 58 -22.97 -2.85 6.74
CA ARG A 58 -21.82 -3.02 7.64
C ARG A 58 -21.55 -1.75 8.41
N MET A 59 -21.52 -0.60 7.72
CA MET A 59 -21.29 0.69 8.37
C MET A 59 -22.45 1.07 9.30
N LYS A 60 -23.71 0.81 8.92
CA LYS A 60 -24.85 1.01 9.84
C LYS A 60 -24.70 0.25 11.17
N ARG A 61 -24.22 -1.00 11.13
CA ARG A 61 -23.94 -1.76 12.36
C ARG A 61 -22.85 -1.12 13.22
N VAL A 62 -21.83 -0.53 12.59
CA VAL A 62 -20.78 0.21 13.31
C VAL A 62 -21.36 1.48 13.92
N LEU A 63 -22.18 2.23 13.20
CA LEU A 63 -22.81 3.45 13.68
C LEU A 63 -23.76 3.19 14.85
N HIS A 64 -24.61 2.16 14.76
CA HIS A 64 -25.44 1.70 15.89
C HIS A 64 -24.60 1.29 17.11
N PHE A 65 -23.49 0.59 16.90
CA PHE A 65 -22.58 0.26 17.99
C PHE A 65 -22.01 1.54 18.63
N LEU A 66 -21.57 2.52 17.84
CA LEU A 66 -21.05 3.79 18.33
C LEU A 66 -22.11 4.59 19.10
N GLN A 67 -23.34 4.74 18.57
CA GLN A 67 -24.47 5.36 19.26
C GLN A 67 -24.71 4.69 20.61
N SER A 68 -24.73 3.35 20.65
CA SER A 68 -24.96 2.61 21.89
C SER A 68 -23.85 2.81 22.94
N GLU A 69 -22.59 2.96 22.53
CA GLU A 69 -21.47 3.19 23.46
C GLU A 69 -21.44 4.62 23.95
N ILE A 70 -21.68 5.61 23.06
CA ILE A 70 -21.74 7.02 23.41
C ILE A 70 -22.95 7.31 24.31
N GLY A 71 -24.11 6.71 24.03
CA GLY A 71 -25.31 6.82 24.87
C GLY A 71 -25.12 6.27 26.28
N LYS A 72 -24.17 5.35 26.50
CA LYS A 72 -23.75 4.89 27.84
C LYS A 72 -22.76 5.83 28.55
N GLY A 73 -22.38 6.94 27.91
CA GLY A 73 -21.35 7.87 28.40
C GLY A 73 -19.91 7.46 28.09
N THR A 74 -19.70 6.52 27.16
CA THR A 74 -18.33 6.15 26.74
C THR A 74 -17.73 7.31 25.91
N PRO A 75 -16.49 7.73 26.18
CA PRO A 75 -15.79 8.71 25.33
C PRO A 75 -15.75 8.27 23.86
N LEU A 76 -15.86 9.22 22.93
CA LEU A 76 -15.92 8.98 21.49
C LEU A 76 -14.69 8.20 21.00
N TRP A 77 -13.49 8.57 21.44
CA TRP A 77 -12.25 7.89 21.06
C TRP A 77 -12.26 6.40 21.46
N LEU A 78 -12.83 6.07 22.62
CA LEU A 78 -12.87 4.70 23.15
C LEU A 78 -13.93 3.87 22.41
N ALA A 79 -15.09 4.46 22.11
CA ALA A 79 -16.10 3.84 21.26
C ALA A 79 -15.54 3.52 19.86
N LEU A 80 -14.80 4.45 19.26
CA LEU A 80 -14.10 4.27 17.98
C LEU A 80 -13.00 3.22 18.03
N GLN A 81 -12.29 3.10 19.15
CA GLN A 81 -11.28 2.06 19.35
C GLN A 81 -11.92 0.68 19.39
N LYS A 82 -13.01 0.53 20.15
CA LYS A 82 -13.75 -0.74 20.28
C LYS A 82 -14.39 -1.17 18.96
N SER A 83 -14.87 -0.22 18.15
CA SER A 83 -15.47 -0.53 16.84
C SER A 83 -14.44 -1.01 15.82
N GLY A 84 -13.17 -0.67 16.00
CA GLY A 84 -12.07 -1.06 15.10
C GLY A 84 -12.14 -0.41 13.72
N ILE A 85 -12.96 0.63 13.54
CA ILE A 85 -13.09 1.37 12.27
C ILE A 85 -11.85 2.21 11.94
N LEU A 86 -11.16 2.72 12.98
CA LEU A 86 -9.95 3.52 12.84
C LEU A 86 -8.69 2.74 13.24
N ALA A 87 -7.56 3.14 12.67
CA ALA A 87 -6.25 2.64 13.09
C ALA A 87 -5.86 3.22 14.46
N GLU A 88 -5.05 2.50 15.24
CA GLU A 88 -4.67 2.91 16.61
C GLU A 88 -4.07 4.33 16.67
N ARG A 89 -3.20 4.69 15.72
CA ARG A 89 -2.66 6.06 15.59
C ARG A 89 -3.72 7.16 15.54
N TYR A 90 -4.86 6.89 14.92
CA TYR A 90 -5.96 7.84 14.79
C TYR A 90 -6.77 7.91 16.08
N ILE A 91 -6.89 6.78 16.79
CA ILE A 91 -7.50 6.73 18.12
C ILE A 91 -6.70 7.58 19.11
N THR A 92 -5.36 7.52 19.07
CA THR A 92 -4.51 8.34 19.94
C THR A 92 -4.73 9.83 19.69
N LEU A 93 -4.76 10.25 18.42
CA LEU A 93 -5.06 11.64 18.06
C LEU A 93 -6.45 12.08 18.55
N LEU A 94 -7.48 11.24 18.38
CA LEU A 94 -8.83 11.57 18.85
C LEU A 94 -8.96 11.60 20.37
N ARG A 95 -8.27 10.69 21.08
CA ARG A 95 -8.22 10.67 22.56
C ARG A 95 -7.73 12.01 23.10
N ILE A 96 -6.60 12.49 22.57
CA ILE A 96 -5.99 13.74 23.02
C ILE A 96 -6.88 14.93 22.61
N GLY A 97 -7.46 14.89 21.42
CA GLY A 97 -8.43 15.89 20.98
C GLY A 97 -9.66 15.97 21.89
N GLU A 98 -10.19 14.83 22.34
CA GLU A 98 -11.33 14.78 23.25
C GLU A 98 -10.97 15.30 24.65
N GLN A 99 -9.78 14.94 25.17
CA GLN A 99 -9.27 15.44 26.46
C GLN A 99 -8.96 16.93 26.46
N THR A 100 -8.54 17.49 25.31
CA THR A 100 -8.15 18.90 25.16
C THR A 100 -9.24 19.79 24.54
N GLY A 101 -10.41 19.22 24.23
CA GLY A 101 -11.50 19.93 23.54
C GLY A 101 -11.25 20.25 22.06
N LYS A 102 -10.18 19.70 21.47
CA LYS A 102 -9.75 19.92 20.08
C LYS A 102 -10.14 18.78 19.13
N ILE A 103 -11.20 18.05 19.46
CA ILE A 103 -11.60 16.86 18.69
C ILE A 103 -11.95 17.19 17.23
N VAL A 104 -12.56 18.35 16.99
CA VAL A 104 -12.92 18.83 15.64
C VAL A 104 -11.66 19.09 14.79
N GLU A 105 -10.67 19.79 15.36
CA GLU A 105 -9.39 20.04 14.68
C GLU A 105 -8.70 18.72 14.31
N ASN A 106 -8.72 17.76 15.23
CA ASN A 106 -8.12 16.45 15.05
C ASN A 106 -8.86 15.58 14.02
N LEU A 107 -10.19 15.68 13.94
CA LEU A 107 -10.98 15.04 12.88
C LEU A 107 -10.70 15.65 11.51
N ASN A 108 -10.55 16.97 11.42
CA ASN A 108 -10.19 17.65 10.17
C ASN A 108 -8.79 17.24 9.70
N ILE A 109 -7.82 17.21 10.61
CA ILE A 109 -6.47 16.66 10.36
C ILE A 109 -6.55 15.23 9.81
N LEU A 110 -7.37 14.39 10.44
CA LEU A 110 -7.50 12.99 10.07
C LEU A 110 -8.16 12.85 8.69
N SER A 111 -9.16 13.68 8.39
CA SER A 111 -9.80 13.79 7.07
C SER A 111 -8.79 14.17 5.98
N ASP A 112 -8.04 15.26 6.19
CA ASP A 112 -7.00 15.72 5.26
C ASP A 112 -5.94 14.62 5.04
N GLN A 113 -5.57 13.91 6.10
CA GLN A 113 -4.61 12.83 6.00
C GLN A 113 -5.12 11.65 5.18
N GLU A 114 -6.37 11.22 5.40
CA GLU A 114 -6.96 10.12 4.62
C GLU A 114 -7.13 10.51 3.15
N GLN A 115 -7.48 11.79 2.87
CA GLN A 115 -7.55 12.33 1.51
C GLN A 115 -6.18 12.27 0.82
N LYS A 116 -5.13 12.79 1.46
CA LYS A 116 -3.76 12.75 0.91
C LYS A 116 -3.27 11.32 0.70
N GLU A 117 -3.52 10.42 1.66
CA GLU A 117 -3.13 9.01 1.51
C GLU A 117 -3.93 8.30 0.41
N HIS A 118 -5.20 8.66 0.21
CA HIS A 118 -5.99 8.21 -0.94
C HIS A 118 -5.41 8.69 -2.26
N ASP A 119 -5.15 9.98 -2.40
CA ASP A 119 -4.65 10.59 -3.64
C ASP A 119 -3.27 10.05 -4.02
N PHE A 120 -2.38 9.93 -3.04
CA PHE A 120 -1.07 9.30 -3.23
C PHE A 120 -1.19 7.86 -3.75
N ARG A 121 -2.06 7.05 -3.14
CA ARG A 121 -2.29 5.67 -3.56
C ARG A 121 -2.96 5.57 -4.92
N SER A 122 -3.88 6.49 -5.23
CA SER A 122 -4.51 6.60 -6.55
C SER A 122 -3.46 6.89 -7.61
N LYS A 123 -2.58 7.87 -7.37
CA LYS A 123 -1.45 8.18 -8.26
C LYS A 123 -0.53 6.98 -8.48
N ILE A 124 -0.15 6.26 -7.41
CA ILE A 124 0.65 5.02 -7.52
C ILE A 124 -0.08 3.96 -8.34
N ARG A 125 -1.38 3.75 -8.08
CA ARG A 125 -2.17 2.74 -8.79
C ARG A 125 -2.28 3.08 -10.27
N SER A 126 -2.57 4.33 -10.61
CA SER A 126 -2.66 4.79 -11.99
C SER A 126 -1.32 4.68 -12.72
N ALA A 127 -0.21 5.03 -12.04
CA ALA A 127 1.14 4.91 -12.59
C ALA A 127 1.56 3.46 -12.88
N THR A 128 1.09 2.48 -12.10
CA THR A 128 1.41 1.06 -12.27
C THR A 128 0.46 0.29 -13.19
N LEU A 129 -0.74 0.83 -13.45
CA LEU A 129 -1.76 0.16 -14.27
C LEU A 129 -1.32 0.00 -15.73
N TYR A 130 -0.77 1.06 -16.33
CA TYR A 130 -0.35 1.05 -17.73
C TYR A 130 0.75 0.00 -18.03
N PRO A 131 1.88 -0.04 -17.28
CA PRO A 131 2.88 -1.11 -17.43
C PRO A 131 2.31 -2.53 -17.30
N ALA A 132 1.42 -2.75 -16.33
CA ALA A 132 0.81 -4.06 -16.10
C ALA A 132 -0.09 -4.49 -17.26
N PHE A 133 -0.90 -3.57 -17.80
CA PHE A 133 -1.77 -3.84 -18.93
C PHE A 133 -0.98 -4.23 -20.18
N VAL A 134 0.05 -3.46 -20.52
CA VAL A 134 0.89 -3.68 -21.71
C VAL A 134 1.64 -5.02 -21.61
N LEU A 135 2.25 -5.33 -20.45
CA LEU A 135 2.90 -6.62 -20.22
C LEU A 135 1.93 -7.80 -20.31
N CYS A 136 0.74 -7.66 -19.72
CA CYS A 136 -0.30 -8.68 -19.80
C CYS A 136 -0.68 -8.94 -21.26
N LEU A 137 -0.92 -7.88 -22.04
CA LEU A 137 -1.27 -8.00 -23.45
C LEU A 137 -0.15 -8.68 -24.26
N ALA A 138 1.12 -8.30 -24.05
CA ALA A 138 2.26 -8.91 -24.72
C ALA A 138 2.38 -10.41 -24.41
N VAL A 139 2.20 -10.81 -23.15
CA VAL A 139 2.20 -12.22 -22.73
C VAL A 139 1.03 -12.98 -23.35
N VAL A 140 -0.19 -12.41 -23.33
CA VAL A 140 -1.38 -13.03 -23.93
C VAL A 140 -1.19 -13.25 -25.43
N LEU A 141 -0.71 -12.24 -26.16
CA LEU A 141 -0.44 -12.36 -27.60
C LEU A 141 0.65 -13.39 -27.88
N GLY A 142 1.75 -13.37 -27.12
CA GLY A 142 2.84 -14.34 -27.27
C GLY A 142 2.40 -15.79 -27.00
N LEU A 143 1.62 -16.00 -25.94
CA LEU A 143 1.04 -17.32 -25.63
C LEU A 143 0.03 -17.74 -26.70
N GLY A 144 -0.79 -16.82 -27.21
CA GLY A 144 -1.74 -17.10 -28.29
C GLY A 144 -1.05 -17.57 -29.57
N ILE A 145 0.03 -16.89 -29.97
CA ILE A 145 0.85 -17.27 -31.14
C ILE A 145 1.50 -18.65 -30.91
N SER A 146 2.07 -18.88 -29.72
CA SER A 146 2.69 -20.16 -29.36
C SER A 146 1.70 -21.32 -29.30
N TRP A 147 0.48 -21.09 -28.79
CA TRP A 147 -0.57 -22.10 -28.69
C TRP A 147 -1.18 -22.43 -30.06
N PHE A 148 -1.54 -21.42 -30.86
CA PHE A 148 -2.39 -21.62 -32.03
C PHE A 148 -1.64 -21.66 -33.36
N ILE A 149 -0.68 -20.73 -33.55
CA ILE A 149 -0.04 -20.52 -34.85
C ILE A 149 1.13 -21.49 -35.04
N LEU A 150 2.02 -21.57 -34.05
CA LEU A 150 3.24 -22.37 -34.20
C LEU A 150 3.02 -23.87 -34.38
N PRO A 151 2.08 -24.55 -33.70
CA PRO A 151 1.88 -25.99 -33.90
C PRO A 151 1.43 -26.32 -35.32
N ARG A 152 0.63 -25.45 -35.94
CA ARG A 152 0.20 -25.61 -37.35
C ARG A 152 1.38 -25.48 -38.30
N LEU A 153 2.26 -24.49 -38.07
CA LEU A 153 3.50 -24.36 -38.82
C LEU A 153 4.40 -25.58 -38.63
N ALA A 154 4.55 -26.05 -37.38
CA ALA A 154 5.35 -27.22 -37.05
C ALA A 154 4.90 -28.48 -37.78
N SER A 155 3.59 -28.73 -37.88
CA SER A 155 3.07 -29.89 -38.62
C SER A 155 3.44 -29.84 -40.10
N VAL A 156 3.40 -28.67 -40.72
CA VAL A 156 3.81 -28.49 -42.13
C VAL A 156 5.32 -28.74 -42.29
N PHE A 157 6.14 -28.18 -41.41
CA PHE A 157 7.60 -28.37 -41.47
C PHE A 157 8.03 -29.82 -41.21
N SER A 158 7.34 -30.54 -40.30
CA SER A 158 7.65 -31.94 -40.00
C SER A 158 7.40 -32.89 -41.18
N GLN A 159 6.47 -32.55 -42.08
CA GLN A 159 6.21 -33.34 -43.29
C GLN A 159 7.32 -33.22 -44.32
N MET A 160 8.15 -32.17 -44.26
CA MET A 160 9.22 -31.89 -45.21
C MET A 160 10.60 -32.37 -44.72
N ASN A 161 10.70 -33.05 -43.57
CA ASN A 161 11.97 -33.52 -42.98
C ASN A 161 13.05 -32.44 -42.77
N ILE A 162 12.66 -31.16 -42.66
CA ILE A 162 13.60 -30.06 -42.44
C ILE A 162 13.85 -29.89 -40.94
N PRO A 163 15.12 -29.82 -40.47
CA PRO A 163 15.42 -29.58 -39.07
C PRO A 163 14.97 -28.17 -38.65
N LEU A 164 14.09 -28.12 -37.66
CA LEU A 164 13.58 -26.86 -37.12
C LEU A 164 14.67 -26.09 -36.34
N PRO A 165 14.80 -24.76 -36.55
CA PRO A 165 15.65 -23.88 -35.77
C PRO A 165 15.37 -23.95 -34.27
N LEU A 166 16.37 -23.59 -33.47
CA LEU A 166 16.34 -23.69 -32.01
C LEU A 166 15.20 -22.86 -31.39
N LEU A 167 14.99 -21.64 -31.89
CA LEU A 167 13.92 -20.73 -31.44
C LEU A 167 12.54 -21.35 -31.68
N THR A 168 12.30 -21.84 -32.90
CA THR A 168 11.05 -22.51 -33.29
C THR A 168 10.80 -23.76 -32.45
N ARG A 169 11.84 -24.56 -32.17
CA ARG A 169 11.74 -25.78 -31.33
C ARG A 169 11.36 -25.46 -29.88
N ILE A 170 11.92 -24.40 -29.29
CA ILE A 170 11.56 -23.96 -27.94
C ILE A 170 10.08 -23.55 -27.90
N LEU A 171 9.64 -22.70 -28.82
CA LEU A 171 8.25 -22.24 -28.86
C LEU A 171 7.24 -23.36 -29.14
N ILE A 172 7.60 -24.37 -29.94
CA ILE A 172 6.75 -25.56 -30.16
C ILE A 172 6.66 -26.42 -28.89
N LYS A 173 7.76 -26.59 -28.14
CA LYS A 173 7.72 -27.29 -26.85
C LYS A 173 6.80 -26.56 -25.86
N VAL A 174 6.85 -25.23 -25.83
CA VAL A 174 5.93 -24.42 -25.01
C VAL A 174 4.49 -24.56 -25.51
N GLY A 175 4.23 -24.48 -26.82
CA GLY A 175 2.90 -24.63 -27.40
C GLY A 175 2.29 -26.02 -27.20
N THR A 176 3.07 -27.08 -27.32
CA THR A 176 2.64 -28.47 -27.06
C THR A 176 2.38 -28.72 -25.58
N PHE A 177 3.17 -28.12 -24.69
CA PHE A 177 2.90 -28.11 -23.25
C PHE A 177 1.58 -27.39 -22.94
N LEU A 178 1.35 -26.21 -23.53
CA LEU A 178 0.12 -25.42 -23.34
C LEU A 178 -1.11 -26.09 -23.96
N THR A 179 -1.01 -26.73 -25.12
CA THR A 179 -2.16 -27.46 -25.70
C THR A 179 -2.53 -28.69 -24.88
N ARG A 180 -1.54 -29.42 -24.34
CA ARG A 180 -1.78 -30.64 -23.53
C ARG A 180 -2.23 -30.32 -22.10
N TRP A 181 -1.59 -29.34 -21.46
CA TRP A 181 -1.82 -29.04 -20.04
C TRP A 181 -2.48 -27.68 -19.79
N GLY A 182 -2.73 -26.86 -20.80
CA GLY A 182 -3.14 -25.45 -20.63
C GLY A 182 -4.42 -25.24 -19.85
N LYS A 183 -5.38 -26.18 -19.93
CA LYS A 183 -6.61 -26.14 -19.10
C LYS A 183 -6.31 -26.19 -17.59
N ILE A 184 -5.18 -26.77 -17.20
CA ILE A 184 -4.71 -26.90 -15.81
C ILE A 184 -3.58 -25.91 -15.54
N ALA A 185 -2.60 -25.81 -16.45
CA ALA A 185 -1.39 -25.00 -16.31
C ALA A 185 -1.67 -23.49 -16.30
N ILE A 186 -2.61 -22.98 -17.10
CA ILE A 186 -2.95 -21.55 -17.10
C ILE A 186 -3.62 -21.14 -15.79
N PRO A 187 -4.71 -21.82 -15.33
CA PRO A 187 -5.29 -21.52 -14.01
C PRO A 187 -4.29 -21.73 -12.88
N ALA A 188 -3.48 -22.79 -12.92
CA ALA A 188 -2.46 -23.05 -11.91
C ALA A 188 -1.37 -21.95 -11.89
N PHE A 189 -0.95 -21.42 -13.04
CA PHE A 189 0.00 -20.31 -13.11
C PHE A 189 -0.58 -19.05 -12.47
N PHE A 190 -1.81 -18.67 -12.82
CA PHE A 190 -2.47 -17.52 -12.20
C PHE A 190 -2.75 -17.73 -10.71
N ALA A 191 -3.16 -18.93 -10.30
CA ALA A 191 -3.36 -19.28 -8.90
C ALA A 191 -2.05 -19.25 -8.12
N PHE A 192 -0.96 -19.78 -8.68
CA PHE A 192 0.39 -19.71 -8.11
C PHE A 192 0.87 -18.27 -8.02
N LEU A 193 0.70 -17.47 -9.07
CA LEU A 193 1.06 -16.05 -9.09
C LEU A 193 0.29 -15.27 -8.02
N LEU A 194 -1.03 -15.45 -7.94
CA LEU A 194 -1.89 -14.84 -6.92
C LEU A 194 -1.51 -15.31 -5.51
N PHE A 195 -1.27 -16.61 -5.33
CA PHE A 195 -0.81 -17.18 -4.07
C PHE A 195 0.55 -16.60 -3.66
N TRP A 196 1.49 -16.48 -4.59
CA TRP A 196 2.83 -15.97 -4.30
C TRP A 196 2.83 -14.47 -4.02
N ILE A 197 2.04 -13.69 -4.76
CA ILE A 197 1.79 -12.27 -4.46
C ILE A 197 1.14 -12.14 -3.08
N PHE A 198 0.09 -12.92 -2.79
CA PHE A 198 -0.56 -12.92 -1.48
C PHE A 198 0.42 -13.31 -0.37
N PHE A 199 1.23 -14.34 -0.57
CA PHE A 199 2.19 -14.85 0.38
C PHE A 199 3.34 -13.85 0.65
N LEU A 200 3.84 -13.15 -0.38
CA LEU A 200 4.93 -12.18 -0.25
C LEU A 200 4.46 -10.82 0.29
N PHE A 201 3.25 -10.37 -0.04
CA PHE A 201 2.79 -9.01 0.28
C PHE A 201 1.74 -8.93 1.39
N VAL A 202 0.98 -10.00 1.67
CA VAL A 202 -0.13 -9.99 2.64
C VAL A 202 0.21 -10.72 3.94
N PHE A 203 1.00 -11.79 3.89
CA PHE A 203 1.30 -12.59 5.09
C PHE A 203 2.32 -11.87 6.01
N LYS A 204 1.92 -11.62 7.27
CA LYS A 204 2.69 -10.79 8.22
C LYS A 204 4.13 -11.26 8.48
N LYS A 205 4.40 -12.57 8.43
CA LYS A 205 5.73 -13.14 8.72
C LYS A 205 6.69 -13.10 7.52
N THR A 206 6.19 -13.09 6.28
CA THR A 206 6.98 -13.10 5.03
C THR A 206 7.05 -11.76 4.32
N LYS A 207 6.30 -10.76 4.81
CA LYS A 207 6.34 -9.36 4.33
C LYS A 207 7.76 -8.79 4.26
N PHE A 208 8.67 -9.24 5.15
CA PHE A 208 10.08 -8.84 5.12
C PHE A 208 10.81 -9.32 3.85
N LEU A 209 10.51 -10.54 3.36
CA LEU A 209 11.07 -11.08 2.13
C LEU A 209 10.56 -10.31 0.90
N GLY A 210 9.26 -10.00 0.87
CA GLY A 210 8.66 -9.18 -0.19
C GLY A 210 9.24 -7.75 -0.21
N GLN A 211 9.43 -7.15 0.97
CA GLN A 211 10.11 -5.86 1.11
C GLN A 211 11.56 -5.93 0.62
N ALA A 212 12.31 -6.97 1.00
CA ALA A 212 13.69 -7.17 0.56
C ALA A 212 13.82 -7.33 -0.97
N PHE A 213 12.84 -7.98 -1.61
CA PHE A 213 12.79 -8.09 -3.08
C PHE A 213 12.49 -6.74 -3.75
N LEU A 214 11.50 -6.00 -3.25
CA LEU A 214 11.18 -4.64 -3.75
C LEU A 214 12.36 -3.68 -3.62
N PHE A 215 13.14 -3.79 -2.54
CA PHE A 215 14.32 -2.94 -2.32
C PHE A 215 15.48 -3.18 -3.30
N ARG A 216 15.45 -4.26 -4.08
CA ARG A 216 16.46 -4.53 -5.14
C ARG A 216 16.11 -3.87 -6.46
N LEU A 217 14.88 -3.44 -6.66
CA LEU A 217 14.49 -2.74 -7.88
C LEU A 217 15.03 -1.29 -7.86
N PRO A 218 15.66 -0.83 -8.95
CA PRO A 218 16.24 0.51 -9.02
C PRO A 218 15.14 1.56 -8.78
N GLY A 219 15.44 2.56 -7.95
CA GLY A 219 14.55 3.66 -7.59
C GLY A 219 13.39 3.33 -6.62
N ILE A 220 12.97 2.07 -6.46
CA ILE A 220 11.93 1.70 -5.48
C ILE A 220 12.36 2.01 -4.04
N LYS A 221 13.62 1.73 -3.70
CA LYS A 221 14.16 2.08 -2.38
C LYS A 221 14.04 3.58 -2.08
N LYS A 222 14.26 4.42 -3.09
CA LYS A 222 14.16 5.87 -2.97
C LYS A 222 12.70 6.29 -2.73
N VAL A 223 11.76 5.75 -3.51
CA VAL A 223 10.31 6.01 -3.29
C VAL A 223 9.87 5.58 -1.90
N ILE A 224 10.28 4.40 -1.42
CA ILE A 224 9.92 3.94 -0.08
C ILE A 224 10.48 4.89 0.99
N MET A 225 11.74 5.29 0.87
CA MET A 225 12.35 6.25 1.79
C MET A 225 11.62 7.60 1.77
N GLU A 226 11.35 8.16 0.60
CA GLU A 226 10.65 9.43 0.45
C GLU A 226 9.21 9.35 0.98
N THR A 227 8.51 8.24 0.74
CA THR A 227 7.16 8.00 1.26
C THR A 227 7.14 7.89 2.78
N GLU A 228 8.11 7.18 3.37
CA GLU A 228 8.21 7.05 4.83
C GLU A 228 8.61 8.40 5.46
N LEU A 229 9.50 9.18 4.85
CA LEU A 229 9.84 10.52 5.34
C LEU A 229 8.69 11.53 5.19
N ALA A 230 7.91 11.45 4.12
CA ALA A 230 6.70 12.25 3.93
C ALA A 230 5.68 11.95 5.05
N ARG A 231 5.41 10.65 5.27
CA ARG A 231 4.52 10.18 6.33
C ARG A 231 5.04 10.58 7.71
N PHE A 232 6.33 10.37 7.97
CA PHE A 232 7.01 10.69 9.21
C PHE A 232 6.89 12.18 9.54
N GLY A 233 7.26 13.04 8.61
CA GLY A 233 7.20 14.48 8.80
C GLY A 233 5.77 14.99 9.00
N TYR A 234 4.82 14.52 8.19
CA TYR A 234 3.43 14.97 8.32
C TYR A 234 2.80 14.50 9.64
N LEU A 235 2.96 13.22 10.00
CA LEU A 235 2.40 12.68 11.25
C LEU A 235 3.05 13.32 12.46
N LEU A 236 4.38 13.32 12.56
CA LEU A 236 5.06 13.84 13.74
C LEU A 236 4.83 15.35 13.88
N GLY A 237 4.93 16.09 12.77
CA GLY A 237 4.68 17.53 12.77
C GLY A 237 3.26 17.87 13.20
N THR A 238 2.27 17.11 12.73
CA THR A 238 0.87 17.32 13.12
C THR A 238 0.62 16.96 14.58
N LEU A 239 1.09 15.81 15.05
CA LEU A 239 0.91 15.39 16.44
C LEU A 239 1.56 16.40 17.40
N LEU A 240 2.79 16.82 17.12
CA LEU A 240 3.49 17.83 17.92
C LEU A 240 2.79 19.20 17.87
N LYS A 241 2.27 19.61 16.70
CA LYS A 241 1.51 20.86 16.56
C LYS A 241 0.21 20.85 17.38
N THR A 242 -0.39 19.68 17.57
CA THR A 242 -1.56 19.49 18.45
C THR A 242 -1.20 19.40 19.94
N GLY A 243 0.08 19.52 20.29
CA GLY A 243 0.56 19.51 21.68
C GLY A 243 0.81 18.11 22.25
N ILE A 244 0.83 17.08 21.41
CA ILE A 244 1.10 15.70 21.84
C ILE A 244 2.60 15.59 22.18
N PRO A 245 2.96 14.97 23.32
CA PRO A 245 4.36 14.75 23.66
C PRO A 245 5.14 14.01 22.57
N LEU A 246 6.43 14.33 22.44
CA LEU A 246 7.28 13.76 21.39
C LEU A 246 7.42 12.23 21.49
N VAL A 247 7.57 11.71 22.71
CA VAL A 247 7.67 10.27 22.97
C VAL A 247 6.42 9.54 22.50
N GLU A 248 5.24 9.97 22.94
CA GLU A 248 3.94 9.39 22.51
C GLU A 248 3.72 9.49 21.00
N SER A 249 4.19 10.58 20.38
CA SER A 249 4.11 10.78 18.94
C SER A 249 5.01 9.80 18.17
N LEU A 250 6.22 9.51 18.68
CA LEU A 250 7.15 8.54 18.11
C LEU A 250 6.66 7.10 18.28
N GLU A 251 6.05 6.75 19.41
CA GLU A 251 5.41 5.45 19.62
C GLU A 251 4.27 5.22 18.63
N SER A 252 3.40 6.23 18.48
CA SER A 252 2.29 6.20 17.51
C SER A 252 2.79 5.99 16.07
N LEU A 253 3.95 6.56 15.72
CA LEU A 253 4.60 6.35 14.42
C LEU A 253 5.15 4.93 14.25
N ALA A 254 5.78 4.36 15.29
CA ALA A 254 6.30 3.00 15.27
C ALA A 254 5.20 1.96 15.04
N GLU A 255 3.99 2.21 15.53
CA GLU A 255 2.81 1.38 15.27
C GLU A 255 2.21 1.62 13.87
N ALA A 256 2.29 2.86 13.38
CA ALA A 256 1.71 3.26 12.10
C ALA A 256 2.49 2.77 10.87
N THR A 257 3.82 2.65 10.97
CA THR A 257 4.66 2.29 9.82
C THR A 257 4.57 0.81 9.47
N ASN A 258 4.53 0.55 8.17
CA ASN A 258 4.54 -0.80 7.62
C ASN A 258 5.96 -1.31 7.34
N SER A 259 6.96 -0.42 7.40
CA SER A 259 8.35 -0.74 7.15
C SER A 259 9.02 -1.17 8.45
N TYR A 260 9.54 -2.40 8.47
CA TYR A 260 10.23 -2.94 9.64
C TYR A 260 11.46 -2.10 10.04
N ALA A 261 12.17 -1.55 9.05
CA ALA A 261 13.34 -0.72 9.30
C ALA A 261 12.99 0.61 9.98
N TYR A 262 11.91 1.27 9.53
CA TYR A 262 11.42 2.51 10.16
C TYR A 262 10.76 2.24 11.51
N LYS A 263 10.06 1.10 11.67
CA LYS A 263 9.51 0.70 12.97
C LYS A 263 10.59 0.63 14.05
N LYS A 264 11.69 -0.06 13.75
CA LYS A 264 12.84 -0.15 14.66
C LYS A 264 13.46 1.21 14.97
N LEU A 265 13.61 2.05 13.95
CA LEU A 265 14.13 3.40 14.11
C LEU A 265 13.23 4.24 15.02
N TYR A 266 11.90 4.27 14.78
CA TYR A 266 10.98 5.07 15.59
C TYR A 266 10.88 4.59 17.03
N SER A 267 10.83 3.28 17.27
CA SER A 267 10.89 2.73 18.63
C SER A 267 12.20 3.09 19.33
N TYR A 268 13.33 3.07 18.61
CA TYR A 268 14.62 3.48 19.16
C TYR A 268 14.65 4.97 19.50
N LEU A 269 14.14 5.83 18.61
CA LEU A 269 14.04 7.27 18.86
C LEU A 269 13.13 7.57 20.05
N SER A 270 11.99 6.89 20.16
CA SER A 270 11.06 7.03 21.28
C SER A 270 11.74 6.70 22.61
N GLN A 271 12.38 5.53 22.70
CA GLN A 271 13.08 5.10 23.92
C GLN A 271 14.25 6.04 24.25
N GLY A 272 15.08 6.40 23.28
CA GLY A 272 16.21 7.30 23.52
C GLY A 272 15.76 8.69 23.96
N THR A 273 14.67 9.22 23.39
CA THR A 273 14.09 10.50 23.82
C THR A 273 13.49 10.41 25.23
N GLU A 274 12.86 9.30 25.61
CA GLU A 274 12.38 9.06 26.97
C GLU A 274 13.54 9.03 27.99
N GLU A 275 14.67 8.46 27.60
CA GLU A 275 15.93 8.45 28.35
C GLU A 275 16.66 9.81 28.34
N GLY A 276 16.12 10.83 27.67
CA GLY A 276 16.68 12.19 27.62
C GLY A 276 17.75 12.42 26.56
N MET A 277 17.95 11.47 25.63
CA MET A 277 18.87 11.65 24.51
C MET A 277 18.32 12.62 23.47
N SER A 278 19.16 13.54 22.99
CA SER A 278 18.81 14.44 21.88
C SER A 278 18.70 13.68 20.55
N PHE A 279 18.03 14.27 19.55
CA PHE A 279 18.01 13.69 18.19
C PHE A 279 19.42 13.50 17.63
N ALA A 280 20.34 14.41 17.94
CA ALA A 280 21.75 14.30 17.54
C ALA A 280 22.40 12.99 18.07
N GLN A 281 22.23 12.73 19.36
CA GLN A 281 22.78 11.53 20.01
C GLN A 281 22.11 10.25 19.50
N ASN A 282 20.79 10.29 19.33
CA ASN A 282 20.01 9.19 18.78
C ASN A 282 20.45 8.82 17.35
N PHE A 283 20.61 9.82 16.47
CA PHE A 283 21.03 9.58 15.08
C PHE A 283 22.46 9.06 14.97
N ALA A 284 23.36 9.52 15.84
CA ALA A 284 24.74 9.04 15.91
C ALA A 284 24.84 7.60 16.41
N SER A 285 23.99 7.22 17.38
CA SER A 285 24.03 5.92 18.04
C SER A 285 23.29 4.83 17.25
N TYR A 286 22.26 5.19 16.47
CA TYR A 286 21.51 4.21 15.69
C TYR A 286 22.28 3.78 14.42
N PRO A 287 22.49 2.48 14.19
CA PRO A 287 23.19 2.00 13.02
C PRO A 287 22.37 2.22 11.75
N LYS A 288 23.02 2.68 10.69
CA LYS A 288 22.42 2.91 9.36
C LYS A 288 21.38 4.05 9.31
N THR A 289 21.39 4.99 10.26
CA THR A 289 20.55 6.20 10.21
C THR A 289 20.64 6.90 8.86
N GLY A 290 21.85 7.12 8.33
CA GLY A 290 22.05 7.76 7.02
C GLY A 290 21.45 7.04 5.81
N LYS A 291 21.06 5.75 5.94
CA LYS A 291 20.35 5.01 4.89
C LYS A 291 18.82 5.16 4.96
N LEU A 292 18.29 5.58 6.10
CA LEU A 292 16.86 5.72 6.38
C LEU A 292 16.43 7.20 6.41
N ILE A 293 17.27 8.06 6.97
CA ILE A 293 17.08 9.51 7.05
C ILE A 293 18.30 10.17 6.39
N PRO A 294 18.13 10.91 5.29
CA PRO A 294 19.21 11.67 4.66
C PRO A 294 19.87 12.66 5.63
N PRO A 295 21.19 12.92 5.52
CA PRO A 295 21.90 13.84 6.43
C PRO A 295 21.25 15.23 6.52
N SER A 296 20.77 15.78 5.41
CA SER A 296 20.08 17.08 5.38
C SER A 296 18.82 17.11 6.25
N VAL A 297 18.11 16.00 6.36
CA VAL A 297 16.93 15.86 7.23
C VAL A 297 17.35 15.73 8.69
N GLN A 298 18.41 14.97 8.97
CA GLN A 298 18.96 14.84 10.33
C GLN A 298 19.36 16.22 10.87
N TYR A 299 20.11 17.00 10.09
CA TYR A 299 20.51 18.36 10.47
C TYR A 299 19.32 19.28 10.72
N LEU A 300 18.30 19.23 9.86
CA LEU A 300 17.10 20.05 10.03
C LEU A 300 16.37 19.71 11.35
N ILE A 301 16.26 18.42 11.68
CA ILE A 301 15.64 17.98 12.95
C ILE A 301 16.47 18.44 14.14
N MET A 302 17.80 18.28 14.10
CA MET A 302 18.69 18.71 15.17
C MET A 302 18.61 20.23 15.41
N ALA A 303 18.60 21.03 14.34
CA ALA A 303 18.44 22.48 14.45
C ALA A 303 17.05 22.88 14.98
N ALA A 304 16.01 22.13 14.60
CA ALA A 304 14.65 22.34 15.06
C ALA A 304 14.46 21.97 16.54
N GLU A 305 15.14 20.92 17.02
CA GLU A 305 15.18 20.54 18.44
C GLU A 305 15.77 21.66 19.28
N GLN A 306 16.92 22.20 18.88
CA GLN A 306 17.58 23.30 19.58
C GLN A 306 16.77 24.61 19.59
N SER A 307 15.99 24.85 18.53
CA SER A 307 15.17 26.07 18.39
C SER A 307 13.72 25.91 18.85
N GLY A 308 13.32 24.73 19.32
CA GLY A 308 11.95 24.43 19.75
C GLY A 308 10.92 24.40 18.61
N LYS A 309 11.36 24.29 17.35
CA LYS A 309 10.51 24.35 16.14
C LYS A 309 10.35 22.99 15.44
N LEU A 310 10.32 21.92 16.23
CA LEU A 310 10.13 20.56 15.73
C LEU A 310 8.82 20.39 14.92
N PRO A 311 7.65 20.92 15.35
CA PRO A 311 6.42 20.78 14.58
C PRO A 311 6.55 21.31 13.14
N GLU A 312 7.09 22.51 12.96
CA GLU A 312 7.27 23.17 11.66
C GLU A 312 8.29 22.44 10.80
N ALA A 313 9.40 21.99 11.41
CA ALA A 313 10.43 21.25 10.70
C ALA A 313 9.90 19.92 10.16
N PHE A 314 9.15 19.15 10.97
CA PHE A 314 8.57 17.90 10.52
C PHE A 314 7.50 18.10 9.46
N LEU A 315 6.62 19.10 9.59
CA LEU A 315 5.66 19.43 8.52
C LEU A 315 6.37 19.79 7.21
N SER A 316 7.46 20.55 7.28
CA SER A 316 8.26 20.94 6.11
C SER A 316 8.96 19.74 5.45
N ILE A 317 9.49 18.81 6.26
CA ILE A 317 10.03 17.53 5.79
C ILE A 317 8.92 16.74 5.09
N GLY A 318 7.74 16.65 5.71
CA GLY A 318 6.58 15.96 5.17
C GLY A 318 6.22 16.44 3.77
N GLN A 319 6.02 17.75 3.61
CA GLN A 319 5.67 18.38 2.33
C GLN A 319 6.75 18.19 1.26
N LYS A 320 8.02 18.39 1.63
CA LYS A 320 9.15 18.23 0.69
C LYS A 320 9.25 16.80 0.17
N PHE A 321 9.16 15.81 1.07
CA PHE A 321 9.30 14.41 0.68
C PHE A 321 8.05 13.85 0.01
N GLU A 322 6.86 14.41 0.26
CA GLU A 322 5.65 14.15 -0.51
C GLU A 322 5.85 14.54 -1.98
N ALA A 323 6.32 15.76 -2.23
CA ALA A 323 6.62 16.23 -3.59
C ALA A 323 7.74 15.41 -4.26
N GLN A 324 8.79 15.03 -3.52
CA GLN A 324 9.86 14.17 -4.05
C GLN A 324 9.35 12.77 -4.38
N ALA A 325 8.54 12.16 -3.52
CA ALA A 325 7.96 10.84 -3.76
C ALA A 325 7.10 10.84 -5.03
N GLU A 326 6.33 11.91 -5.26
CA GLU A 326 5.54 12.08 -6.49
C GLU A 326 6.43 12.16 -7.74
N VAL A 327 7.46 13.01 -7.71
CA VAL A 327 8.42 13.15 -8.83
C VAL A 327 9.17 11.84 -9.08
N THR A 328 9.67 11.18 -8.04
CA THR A 328 10.39 9.91 -8.19
C THR A 328 9.46 8.81 -8.70
N THR A 329 8.20 8.76 -8.27
CA THR A 329 7.20 7.80 -8.78
C THR A 329 6.90 8.05 -10.26
N LYS A 330 6.76 9.32 -10.66
CA LYS A 330 6.59 9.70 -12.07
C LYS A 330 7.81 9.29 -12.90
N ASN A 331 9.01 9.61 -12.43
CA ASN A 331 10.26 9.27 -13.13
C ASN A 331 10.49 7.77 -13.25
N LEU A 332 10.13 6.99 -12.23
CA LEU A 332 10.14 5.53 -12.31
C LEU A 332 9.22 5.02 -13.41
N THR A 333 8.03 5.60 -13.55
CA THR A 333 7.07 5.22 -14.58
C THR A 333 7.60 5.55 -15.98
N THR A 334 8.18 6.75 -16.15
CA THR A 334 8.81 7.16 -17.41
C THR A 334 10.03 6.31 -17.77
N PHE A 335 10.81 5.87 -16.79
CA PHE A 335 11.96 4.98 -17.05
C PHE A 335 11.55 3.54 -17.37
N LEU A 336 10.44 3.07 -16.82
CA LEU A 336 9.89 1.75 -17.15
C LEU A 336 9.43 1.68 -18.61
N GLU A 337 8.96 2.77 -19.21
CA GLU A 337 8.45 2.80 -20.57
C GLU A 337 9.47 2.36 -21.65
N PRO A 338 10.70 2.90 -21.71
CA PRO A 338 11.75 2.39 -22.60
C PRO A 338 12.04 0.89 -22.40
N ILE A 339 12.08 0.42 -21.15
CA ILE A 339 12.31 -0.99 -20.85
C ILE A 339 11.17 -1.86 -21.40
N LEU A 340 9.92 -1.41 -21.26
CA LEU A 340 8.76 -2.10 -21.82
C LEU A 340 8.84 -2.19 -23.33
N ILE A 341 9.16 -1.08 -24.01
CA ILE A 341 9.29 -1.04 -25.48
C ILE A 341 10.39 -1.99 -25.95
N ILE A 342 11.57 -1.95 -25.31
CA ILE A 342 12.68 -2.85 -25.65
C ILE A 342 12.28 -4.32 -25.42
N THR A 343 11.61 -4.61 -24.30
CA THR A 343 11.15 -5.98 -23.98
C THR A 343 10.14 -6.49 -25.00
N ILE A 344 9.17 -5.65 -25.39
CA ILE A 344 8.18 -5.99 -26.41
C ILE A 344 8.86 -6.19 -27.76
N TRP A 345 9.73 -5.26 -28.16
CA TRP A 345 10.46 -5.36 -29.42
C TRP A 345 11.26 -6.65 -29.50
N LEU A 346 11.98 -7.00 -28.43
CA LEU A 346 12.75 -8.25 -28.34
C LEU A 346 11.82 -9.46 -28.41
N GLY A 347 10.68 -9.45 -27.73
CA GLY A 347 9.67 -10.50 -27.81
C GLY A 347 9.05 -10.67 -29.20
N VAL A 348 8.72 -9.56 -29.87
CA VAL A 348 8.17 -9.56 -31.23
C VAL A 348 9.20 -10.06 -32.23
N VAL A 349 10.45 -9.58 -32.16
CA VAL A 349 11.55 -10.05 -33.02
C VAL A 349 11.82 -11.53 -32.77
N PHE A 350 11.82 -11.98 -31.51
CA PHE A 350 11.97 -13.38 -31.16
C PHE A 350 10.89 -14.26 -31.81
N ILE A 351 9.62 -13.85 -31.74
CA ILE A 351 8.51 -14.55 -32.38
C ILE A 351 8.64 -14.50 -33.92
N ALA A 352 8.95 -13.34 -34.48
CA ALA A 352 9.11 -13.16 -35.92
C ALA A 352 10.23 -14.06 -36.47
N LEU A 353 11.40 -14.08 -35.83
CA LEU A 353 12.51 -14.96 -36.23
C LEU A 353 12.13 -16.44 -36.10
N ALA A 354 11.37 -16.83 -35.08
CA ALA A 354 10.91 -18.20 -34.92
C ALA A 354 9.96 -18.66 -36.04
N ILE A 355 9.25 -17.73 -36.69
CA ILE A 355 8.37 -18.00 -37.83
C ILE A 355 9.12 -17.90 -39.16
N ILE A 356 9.94 -16.85 -39.33
CA ILE A 356 10.61 -16.51 -40.60
C ILE A 356 11.79 -17.44 -40.90
N MET A 357 12.63 -17.78 -39.90
CA MET A 357 13.81 -18.65 -40.15
C MET A 357 13.43 -20.01 -40.79
N PRO A 358 12.40 -20.73 -40.30
CA PRO A 358 11.93 -21.96 -40.97
C PRO A 358 11.57 -21.78 -42.44
N ILE A 359 10.95 -20.64 -42.81
CA ILE A 359 10.56 -20.32 -44.19
C ILE A 359 11.81 -20.09 -45.06
N TYR A 360 12.81 -19.37 -44.55
CA TYR A 360 14.08 -19.17 -45.27
C TYR A 360 14.84 -20.48 -45.48
N ASN A 361 14.89 -21.35 -44.46
CA ASN A 361 15.53 -22.67 -44.59
C ASN A 361 14.83 -23.55 -45.63
N LEU A 362 13.51 -23.38 -45.81
CA LEU A 362 12.75 -24.07 -46.83
C LEU A 362 13.14 -23.60 -48.23
N ILE A 363 13.17 -22.28 -48.47
CA ILE A 363 13.55 -21.72 -49.78
C ILE A 363 15.01 -22.02 -50.11
N GLY A 364 15.91 -21.88 -49.13
CA GLY A 364 17.34 -22.16 -49.31
C GLY A 364 17.66 -23.64 -49.50
N GLY A 365 16.84 -24.55 -48.95
CA GLY A 365 16.95 -25.99 -49.14
C GLY A 365 16.43 -26.48 -50.50
N ILE A 366 15.54 -25.73 -51.15
CA ILE A 366 15.03 -26.04 -52.50
C ILE A 366 16.07 -25.72 -53.59
N ASN A 367 17.06 -24.88 -53.30
CA ASN A 367 18.11 -24.47 -54.24
C ASN A 367 19.39 -25.35 -54.17
N ARG A 368 19.31 -26.57 -53.64
CA ARG A 368 20.40 -27.56 -53.62
C ARG A 368 19.98 -28.91 -54.17
#